data_AF-A0A955YZJ0-F1
#
_entry.id   AF-A0A955YZJ0-F1
#
_cell.length_a   1.000
_cell.length_b   1.000
_cell.length_c   1.000
_cell.angle_alpha   90.00
_cell.angle_beta   90.00
_cell.angle_gamma   90.00
#
_symmetry.space_group_name_H-M   'P 1'
#
loop_
_entity.id
_entity.type
_entity.pdbx_description
1 polymer ?
#
loop_
_entity_poly.entity_id
_entity_poly.type
_entity_poly.pdbx_seq_one_letter_code
_entity_poly.pdbx_strand_id
1 'polypeptide(L)'
;MRTDLRHIVEALVAGAAAGAVSLDDVGAALGAIAVTTAEIESMIDAIEARGVAVRAPRGGEGERHLGRVISASRDLRAELGRVPRVDELAERAGLSAAEVRHALSLARVMQR
;
A
#
# COMPACT_ATOMS: atom_id res chain seq x y z
N MET A 1 17.14 -8.54 -16.21
CA MET A 1 16.15 -8.94 -15.19
C MET A 1 16.27 -10.43 -14.87
N ARG A 2 16.30 -10.78 -13.57
CA ARG A 2 16.31 -12.16 -13.05
C ARG A 2 15.06 -12.95 -13.48
N THR A 3 15.13 -14.28 -13.47
CA THR A 3 14.06 -15.16 -13.95
C THR A 3 12.80 -15.12 -13.07
N ASP A 4 12.97 -15.06 -11.75
CA ASP A 4 11.87 -14.92 -10.78
C ASP A 4 11.09 -13.61 -10.97
N LEU A 5 11.79 -12.48 -11.10
CA LEU A 5 11.17 -11.16 -11.36
C LEU A 5 10.44 -11.11 -12.71
N ARG A 6 10.94 -11.84 -13.70
CA ARG A 6 10.29 -11.98 -15.01
C ARG A 6 8.95 -12.69 -14.91
N HIS A 7 8.88 -13.79 -14.17
CA HIS A 7 7.63 -14.51 -13.94
C HIS A 7 6.61 -13.66 -13.20
N ILE A 8 7.07 -12.84 -12.25
CA ILE A 8 6.22 -11.87 -11.55
C ILE A 8 5.64 -10.85 -12.53
N VAL A 9 6.47 -10.26 -13.39
CA VAL A 9 6.01 -9.32 -14.42
C VAL A 9 4.99 -9.97 -15.36
N GLU A 10 5.24 -11.20 -15.81
CA GLU A 10 4.31 -11.94 -16.68
C GLU A 10 2.96 -12.18 -16.00
N ALA A 11 2.98 -12.59 -14.72
CA ALA A 11 1.76 -12.78 -13.94
C ALA A 11 0.98 -11.46 -13.73
N LEU A 12 1.69 -10.36 -13.44
CA LEU A 12 1.09 -9.03 -13.26
C LEU A 12 0.44 -8.51 -14.55
N VAL A 13 1.10 -8.69 -15.69
CA VAL A 13 0.56 -8.29 -16.99
C VAL A 13 -0.66 -9.13 -17.38
N ALA A 14 -0.61 -10.45 -17.15
CA ALA A 14 -1.75 -11.32 -17.42
C ALA A 14 -2.96 -11.01 -16.52
N GLY A 15 -2.72 -10.53 -15.30
CA GLY A 15 -3.75 -10.11 -14.35
C GLY A 15 -4.16 -8.64 -14.43
N ALA A 16 -3.59 -7.85 -15.36
CA ALA A 16 -3.77 -6.41 -15.39
C ALA A 16 -5.22 -6.02 -15.71
N ALA A 17 -5.94 -5.51 -14.72
CA ALA A 17 -7.28 -4.99 -14.90
C ALA A 17 -7.23 -3.64 -15.66
N ALA A 18 -8.00 -3.52 -16.74
CA ALA A 18 -8.06 -2.32 -17.58
C ALA A 18 -6.70 -1.85 -18.15
N GLY A 19 -5.76 -2.79 -18.36
CA GLY A 19 -4.43 -2.47 -18.90
C GLY A 19 -3.55 -1.67 -17.94
N ALA A 20 -3.78 -1.79 -16.64
CA ALA A 20 -2.94 -1.17 -15.62
C ALA A 20 -2.64 -2.13 -14.46
N VAL A 21 -1.49 -1.92 -13.82
CA VAL A 21 -1.04 -2.61 -12.61
C VAL A 21 -0.68 -1.54 -11.57
N SER A 22 -1.11 -1.70 -10.31
CA SER A 22 -0.74 -0.77 -9.25
C SER A 22 0.59 -1.15 -8.59
N LEU A 23 1.32 -0.20 -8.01
CA LEU A 23 2.50 -0.54 -7.20
C LEU A 23 2.16 -1.39 -5.97
N ASP A 24 0.91 -1.37 -5.49
CA ASP A 24 0.45 -2.28 -4.42
C ASP A 24 0.41 -3.73 -4.92
N ASP A 25 -0.05 -3.96 -6.16
CA ASP A 25 -0.02 -5.28 -6.80
C ASP A 25 1.42 -5.77 -7.04
N VAL A 26 2.31 -4.86 -7.45
CA VAL A 26 3.75 -5.14 -7.58
C VAL A 26 4.33 -5.54 -6.22
N GLY A 27 4.01 -4.80 -5.17
CA GLY A 27 4.45 -5.09 -3.80
C GLY A 27 3.91 -6.43 -3.30
N ALA A 28 2.65 -6.75 -3.55
CA ALA A 28 2.03 -8.02 -3.19
C ALA A 28 2.68 -9.20 -3.94
N ALA A 29 2.98 -9.04 -5.23
CA ALA A 29 3.59 -10.08 -6.05
C ALA A 29 5.07 -10.30 -5.72
N LEU A 30 5.79 -9.25 -5.29
CA LEU A 30 7.16 -9.36 -4.78
C LEU A 30 7.23 -10.03 -3.40
N GLY A 31 6.24 -9.78 -2.53
CA GLY A 31 6.17 -10.38 -1.21
C GLY A 31 7.43 -10.11 -0.38
N ALA A 32 8.16 -11.18 -0.01
CA ALA A 32 9.39 -11.10 0.78
C ALA A 32 10.68 -11.18 -0.07
N ILE A 33 10.58 -11.12 -1.40
CA ILE A 33 11.74 -11.20 -2.28
C ILE A 33 12.60 -9.94 -2.10
N ALA A 34 13.88 -10.14 -1.78
CA ALA A 34 14.84 -9.06 -1.75
C ALA A 34 15.06 -8.53 -3.19
N VAL A 35 14.72 -7.26 -3.38
CA VAL A 35 14.89 -6.53 -4.63
C VAL A 35 15.55 -5.18 -4.38
N THR A 36 16.34 -4.75 -5.36
CA THR A 36 16.97 -3.44 -5.43
C THR A 36 16.11 -2.45 -6.20
N THR A 37 16.37 -1.16 -6.04
CA THR A 37 15.67 -0.10 -6.80
C THR A 37 15.81 -0.29 -8.32
N ALA A 38 16.99 -0.65 -8.81
CA ALA A 38 17.23 -0.90 -10.23
C ALA A 38 16.43 -2.10 -10.77
N GLU A 39 16.18 -3.11 -9.93
CA GLU A 39 15.34 -4.25 -10.28
C GLU A 39 13.86 -3.85 -10.36
N ILE A 40 13.40 -2.98 -9.45
CA ILE A 40 12.04 -2.42 -9.48
C ILE A 40 11.83 -1.60 -10.75
N GLU A 41 12.77 -0.70 -11.09
CA GLU A 41 12.73 0.09 -12.33
C GLU A 41 12.68 -0.82 -13.56
N SER A 42 13.54 -1.85 -13.61
CA SER A 42 13.54 -2.83 -14.70
C SER A 42 12.22 -3.60 -14.84
N MET A 43 11.50 -3.85 -13.73
CA MET A 43 10.20 -4.49 -13.76
C MET A 43 9.12 -3.53 -14.28
N ILE A 44 9.15 -2.27 -13.86
CA ILE A 44 8.21 -1.23 -14.31
C ILE A 44 8.34 -1.05 -15.83
N ASP A 45 9.56 -0.85 -16.32
CA ASP A 45 9.84 -0.74 -17.76
C ASP A 45 9.32 -1.95 -18.55
N ALA A 46 9.48 -3.16 -17.98
CA ALA A 46 9.04 -4.39 -18.62
C ALA A 46 7.50 -4.56 -18.64
N ILE A 47 6.78 -3.98 -17.69
CA ILE A 47 5.32 -3.93 -17.67
C ILE A 47 4.84 -2.90 -18.70
N GLU A 48 5.43 -1.71 -18.72
CA GLU A 48 5.08 -0.63 -19.65
C GLU A 48 5.39 -0.97 -21.11
N ALA A 49 6.50 -1.64 -21.38
CA ALA A 49 6.85 -2.14 -22.71
C ALA A 49 5.81 -3.12 -23.30
N ARG A 50 4.97 -3.72 -22.45
CA ARG A 50 3.86 -4.60 -22.85
C ARG A 50 2.53 -3.84 -23.01
N GLY A 51 2.57 -2.51 -22.97
CA GLY A 51 1.39 -1.65 -23.10
C GLY A 51 0.51 -1.60 -21.85
N VAL A 52 1.02 -2.08 -20.71
CA VAL A 52 0.34 -2.03 -19.42
C VAL A 52 0.90 -0.87 -18.61
N ALA A 53 0.06 0.06 -18.21
CA ALA A 53 0.51 1.21 -17.43
C ALA A 53 0.78 0.78 -15.97
N VAL A 54 1.97 1.10 -15.45
CA VAL A 54 2.20 1.00 -14.00
C VAL A 54 1.68 2.28 -13.36
N ARG A 55 0.61 2.15 -12.59
CA ARG A 55 0.11 3.26 -11.81
C ARG A 55 0.83 3.24 -10.47
N ALA A 56 1.38 4.40 -10.10
CA ALA A 56 1.72 4.66 -8.71
C ALA A 56 0.53 4.21 -7.84
N PRO A 57 0.77 3.76 -6.58
CA PRO A 57 -0.35 3.65 -5.66
C PRO A 57 -1.00 5.03 -5.67
N ARG A 58 -2.27 5.12 -5.31
CA ARG A 58 -2.77 6.43 -4.90
C ARG A 58 -1.95 6.83 -3.66
N GLY A 59 -0.77 7.42 -3.87
CA GLY A 59 0.25 7.77 -2.87
C GLY A 59 -0.18 8.93 -1.98
N GLY A 60 -1.49 9.13 -1.84
CA GLY A 60 -2.13 9.96 -0.84
C GLY A 60 -3.14 9.19 0.01
N GLU A 61 -3.44 7.91 -0.27
CA GLU A 61 -4.34 7.11 0.57
C GLU A 61 -3.69 6.80 1.92
N GLY A 62 -2.38 6.50 1.99
CA GLY A 62 -1.68 6.28 3.27
C GLY A 62 -1.72 7.51 4.20
N GLU A 63 -1.44 8.69 3.67
CA GLU A 63 -1.56 9.96 4.40
C GLU A 63 -3.01 10.35 4.69
N ARG A 64 -3.95 10.12 3.76
CA ARG A 64 -5.39 10.36 4.00
C ARG A 64 -5.96 9.42 5.04
N HIS A 65 -5.61 8.14 5.00
CA HIS A 65 -5.97 7.14 5.99
C HIS A 65 -5.36 7.50 7.33
N LEU A 66 -4.11 7.94 7.36
CA LEU A 66 -3.48 8.45 8.58
C LEU A 66 -4.23 9.66 9.15
N GLY A 67 -4.59 10.63 8.32
CA GLY A 67 -5.40 11.78 8.74
C GLY A 67 -6.73 11.35 9.36
N ARG A 68 -7.43 10.40 8.72
CA ARG A 68 -8.69 9.82 9.23
C ARG A 68 -8.49 9.08 10.55
N VAL A 69 -7.46 8.26 10.66
CA VAL A 69 -7.13 7.49 11.88
C VAL A 69 -6.75 8.41 13.04
N ILE A 70 -5.98 9.47 12.80
CA ILE A 70 -5.62 10.45 13.83
C ILE A 70 -6.86 11.19 14.34
N SER A 71 -7.73 11.66 13.44
CA SER A 71 -8.98 12.32 13.83
C SER A 71 -9.88 11.37 14.61
N ALA A 72 -10.15 10.17 14.09
CA ALA A 72 -10.95 9.16 14.77
C ALA A 72 -10.38 8.78 16.15
N SER A 73 -9.05 8.73 16.28
CA SER A 73 -8.38 8.45 17.54
C SER A 73 -8.57 9.56 18.57
N ARG A 74 -8.51 10.83 18.16
CA ARG A 74 -8.75 11.97 19.05
C ARG A 74 -10.21 12.00 19.53
N ASP A 75 -11.15 11.80 18.61
CA ASP A 75 -12.58 11.83 18.91
C ASP A 75 -12.96 10.69 19.86
N LEU A 76 -12.57 9.46 19.53
CA LEU A 76 -12.82 8.29 20.40
C LEU A 76 -12.11 8.41 21.75
N ARG A 77 -10.92 9.02 21.82
CA ARG A 77 -10.25 9.23 23.09
C ARG A 77 -10.99 10.24 23.98
N ALA A 78 -11.57 11.27 23.38
CA ALA A 78 -12.41 12.24 24.09
C ALA A 78 -13.71 11.60 24.58
N GLU A 79 -14.32 10.72 23.78
CA GLU A 79 -15.55 9.99 24.13
C GLU A 79 -15.32 8.91 25.20
N LEU A 80 -14.27 8.09 25.05
CA LEU A 80 -14.04 6.91 25.88
C LEU A 80 -13.19 7.19 27.13
N GLY A 81 -12.51 8.34 27.19
CA GLY A 81 -11.54 8.66 28.24
C GLY A 81 -10.29 7.76 28.26
N ARG A 82 -10.13 6.88 27.25
CA ARG A 82 -9.00 5.94 27.11
C ARG A 82 -8.50 5.89 25.67
N VAL A 83 -7.34 5.27 25.47
CA VAL A 83 -6.82 5.01 24.12
C VAL A 83 -7.78 4.06 23.37
N PRO A 84 -8.24 4.41 22.16
CA PRO A 84 -9.12 3.55 21.35
C PRO A 84 -8.36 2.34 20.79
N ARG A 85 -9.05 1.21 20.64
CA ARG A 85 -8.53 -0.02 20.03
C ARG A 85 -8.53 0.09 18.51
N VAL A 86 -7.73 -0.74 17.86
CA VAL A 86 -7.64 -0.78 16.37
C VAL A 86 -9.00 -1.04 15.72
N ASP A 87 -9.81 -1.92 16.31
CA ASP A 87 -11.12 -2.27 15.75
C ASP A 87 -12.13 -1.10 15.90
N GLU A 88 -12.05 -0.35 17.01
CA GLU A 88 -12.86 0.86 17.24
C GLU A 88 -12.46 1.99 16.27
N LEU A 89 -11.16 2.10 15.97
CA LEU A 89 -10.64 3.04 14.98
C LEU A 89 -11.03 2.66 13.55
N ALA A 90 -10.99 1.37 13.23
CA ALA A 90 -11.38 0.83 11.94
C ALA A 90 -12.85 1.16 11.65
N GLU A 91 -13.74 0.87 12.61
CA GLU A 91 -15.15 1.18 12.50
C GLU A 91 -15.42 2.69 12.36
N ARG A 92 -14.77 3.52 13.20
CA ARG A 92 -14.97 4.97 13.18
C ARG A 92 -14.39 5.65 11.94
N ALA A 93 -13.24 5.18 11.45
CA ALA A 93 -12.57 5.75 10.28
C ALA A 93 -13.12 5.21 8.94
N GLY A 94 -13.98 4.19 8.97
CA GLY A 94 -14.45 3.49 7.77
C GLY A 94 -13.33 2.75 7.05
N LEU A 95 -12.38 2.19 7.80
CA LEU A 95 -11.19 1.50 7.31
C LEU A 95 -11.16 0.07 7.84
N SER A 96 -10.40 -0.80 7.18
CA SER A 96 -10.07 -2.12 7.73
C SER A 96 -9.00 -2.02 8.81
N ALA A 97 -8.94 -3.02 9.70
CA ALA A 97 -7.89 -3.11 10.71
C ALA A 97 -6.47 -3.18 10.11
N ALA A 98 -6.33 -3.71 8.88
CA ALA A 98 -5.05 -3.73 8.16
C ALA A 98 -4.63 -2.32 7.73
N GLU A 99 -5.56 -1.52 7.18
CA GLU A 99 -5.32 -0.14 6.78
C GLU A 99 -5.02 0.76 7.98
N VAL A 100 -5.71 0.57 9.11
CA VAL A 100 -5.42 1.29 10.36
C VAL A 100 -4.00 0.99 10.85
N ARG A 101 -3.58 -0.29 10.85
CA ARG A 101 -2.21 -0.67 11.24
C ARG A 101 -1.17 -0.10 10.29
N HIS A 102 -1.44 -0.12 8.99
CA HIS A 102 -0.55 0.45 7.98
C HIS A 102 -0.38 1.96 8.16
N ALA A 103 -1.48 2.69 8.36
CA ALA A 103 -1.46 4.13 8.64
C ALA A 103 -0.68 4.46 9.93
N LEU A 104 -0.90 3.70 11.00
CA LEU A 104 -0.14 3.88 12.26
C LEU A 104 1.35 3.56 12.10
N SER A 105 1.72 2.63 11.21
CA SER A 105 3.11 2.35 10.87
C SER A 105 3.77 3.52 10.16
N LEU A 106 3.07 4.11 9.18
CA LEU A 106 3.52 5.30 8.46
C LEU A 106 3.78 6.47 9.41
N ALA A 107 2.88 6.71 10.37
CA ALA A 107 3.07 7.75 11.39
C ALA A 107 4.35 7.57 12.22
N ARG A 108 4.72 6.33 12.54
CA ARG A 108 5.97 6.03 13.30
C ARG A 108 7.22 6.29 12.48
N VAL A 109 7.16 6.10 11.16
CA VAL A 109 8.28 6.36 10.25
C VAL A 109 8.44 7.86 10.02
N MET A 110 7.35 8.62 9.88
CA MET A 110 7.36 10.07 9.65
C MET A 110 7.74 10.91 10.88
N GLN A 111 7.71 10.33 12.09
CA GLN A 111 8.10 11.02 13.34
C GLN A 111 9.61 10.88 13.68
N ARG A 112 10.41 10.26 12.81
CA ARG A 112 11.89 10.20 12.93
C ARG A 112 12.54 11.24 12.03
#